data_AF-A0A264VLU4-F1
#
_entry.id   AF-A0A264VLU4-F1
#
_cell.length_a   1.000
_cell.length_b   1.000
_cell.length_c   1.000
_cell.angle_alpha   90.00
_cell.angle_beta   90.00
_cell.angle_gamma   90.00
#
_symmetry.space_group_name_H-M   'P 1'
#
loop_
_entity.id
_entity.type
_entity.pdbx_description
1 polymer ?
#
loop_
_entity_poly.entity_id
_entity_poly.type
_entity_poly.pdbx_seq_one_letter_code
_entity_poly.pdbx_strand_id
1 'polypeptide(L)'
;MTRDEWDDGSATLIRATFDNCRKMGYTGNELIEKVKEIIAPNKSTLGALRLAKEKDDAEFIEKCINEILPTSNPLRDVVIKRYKQCKSPQNILEELSRKTGIDLDSAKRRVRWACAMIEDAIHPMVSDIK
;
A
#
# COMPACT_ATOMS: atom_id res chain seq x y z
N MET A 1 -2.77 -22.81 -1.32
CA MET A 1 -3.09 -22.03 -2.54
C MET A 1 -4.55 -22.30 -2.86
N THR A 2 -5.46 -21.59 -2.19
CA THR A 2 -6.91 -21.80 -2.34
C THR A 2 -7.31 -21.17 -3.66
N ARG A 3 -7.67 -22.00 -4.64
CA ARG A 3 -8.35 -21.54 -5.86
C ARG A 3 -9.67 -20.90 -5.41
N ASP A 4 -9.82 -19.62 -5.70
CA ASP A 4 -11.08 -18.89 -5.58
C ASP A 4 -12.03 -19.51 -6.62
N GLU A 5 -12.76 -20.56 -6.20
CA GLU A 5 -13.71 -21.26 -7.04
C GLU A 5 -14.93 -20.33 -7.19
N TRP A 6 -15.11 -19.80 -8.40
CA TRP A 6 -16.25 -18.94 -8.71
C TRP A 6 -17.52 -19.78 -8.65
N ASP A 7 -18.29 -19.59 -7.58
CA ASP A 7 -19.61 -20.18 -7.41
C ASP A 7 -20.61 -19.52 -8.39
N ASP A 8 -21.32 -20.34 -9.17
CA ASP A 8 -22.30 -19.89 -10.17
C ASP A 8 -23.46 -19.07 -9.55
N GLY A 9 -23.74 -19.31 -8.27
CA GLY A 9 -24.66 -18.51 -7.45
C GLY A 9 -24.17 -17.08 -7.23
N SER A 10 -22.86 -16.90 -7.01
CA SER A 10 -22.23 -15.59 -6.86
C SER A 10 -22.27 -14.77 -8.16
N ALA A 11 -22.04 -15.41 -9.30
CA ALA A 11 -22.15 -14.77 -10.61
C ALA A 11 -23.59 -14.31 -10.92
N THR A 12 -24.57 -15.15 -10.57
CA THR A 12 -26.00 -14.84 -10.73
C THR A 12 -26.42 -13.65 -9.87
N LEU A 13 -25.93 -13.57 -8.63
CA LEU A 13 -26.21 -12.48 -7.69
C LEU A 13 -25.58 -11.16 -8.16
N ILE A 14 -24.34 -11.18 -8.65
CA ILE A 14 -23.70 -10.00 -9.25
C ILE A 14 -24.52 -9.49 -10.43
N ARG A 15 -24.96 -10.39 -11.31
CA ARG A 15 -25.73 -10.02 -12.51
C ARG A 15 -27.08 -9.41 -12.17
N ALA A 16 -27.82 -10.01 -11.23
CA ALA A 16 -29.10 -9.48 -10.77
C ALA A 16 -28.96 -8.11 -10.08
N THR A 17 -27.90 -7.92 -9.29
CA THR A 17 -27.61 -6.65 -8.62
C THR A 17 -27.25 -5.55 -9.64
N PHE A 18 -26.50 -5.91 -10.68
CA PHE A 18 -26.13 -5.01 -11.77
C PHE A 18 -27.35 -4.57 -12.58
N ASP A 19 -28.25 -5.49 -12.93
CA ASP A 19 -29.51 -5.19 -13.63
C ASP A 19 -30.42 -4.27 -12.80
N ASN A 20 -30.51 -4.51 -11.48
CA ASN A 20 -31.28 -3.65 -10.58
C ASN A 20 -30.69 -2.24 -10.46
N CYS A 21 -29.37 -2.11 -10.35
CA CYS A 21 -28.73 -0.79 -10.29
C CYS A 21 -28.84 -0.04 -11.63
N ARG A 22 -28.81 -0.74 -12.75
CA ARG A 22 -29.07 -0.14 -14.07
C ARG A 22 -30.50 0.37 -14.20
N LYS A 23 -31.50 -0.37 -13.69
CA LYS A 23 -32.91 0.07 -13.63
C LYS A 23 -33.13 1.30 -12.76
N MET A 24 -32.29 1.48 -11.74
CA MET A 24 -32.28 2.68 -10.88
C MET A 24 -31.60 3.89 -11.53
N GLY A 25 -31.07 3.76 -12.75
CA GLY A 25 -30.49 4.88 -13.51
C GLY A 25 -28.99 5.10 -13.29
N TYR A 26 -28.31 4.26 -12.53
CA TYR A 26 -26.85 4.36 -12.36
C TYR A 26 -26.12 3.95 -13.64
N THR A 27 -25.09 4.70 -14.02
CA THR A 27 -24.28 4.44 -15.22
C THR A 27 -22.79 4.57 -14.95
N GLY A 28 -21.96 3.92 -15.76
CA GLY A 28 -20.50 4.05 -15.69
C GLY A 28 -19.89 3.58 -14.35
N ASN A 29 -19.00 4.39 -13.78
CA ASN A 29 -18.28 4.08 -12.54
C ASN A 29 -19.21 4.02 -11.31
N GLU A 30 -20.24 4.87 -11.25
CA GLU A 30 -21.19 4.92 -10.14
C GLU A 30 -21.98 3.60 -10.00
N LEU A 31 -22.31 2.98 -11.13
CA LEU A 31 -22.96 1.67 -11.17
C LEU A 31 -22.06 0.59 -10.55
N ILE A 32 -20.76 0.62 -10.88
CA ILE A 32 -19.79 -0.36 -10.38
C ILE A 32 -19.56 -0.17 -8.88
N GLU A 33 -19.47 1.07 -8.40
CA GLU A 33 -19.33 1.35 -6.97
C GLU A 33 -20.56 0.91 -6.17
N LYS A 34 -21.78 1.22 -6.65
CA LYS A 34 -23.01 0.80 -5.98
C LYS A 34 -23.18 -0.71 -5.94
N VAL A 35 -22.86 -1.40 -7.03
CA VAL A 35 -22.89 -2.87 -7.08
C VAL A 35 -21.86 -3.46 -6.10
N LYS A 36 -20.65 -2.90 -6.01
CA LYS A 36 -19.64 -3.33 -5.03
C LYS A 36 -20.07 -3.09 -3.58
N GLU A 37 -20.70 -1.94 -3.30
CA GLU A 37 -21.25 -1.64 -1.97
C GLU A 37 -22.34 -2.64 -1.55
N ILE A 38 -23.24 -2.99 -2.47
CA ILE A 38 -24.37 -3.90 -2.17
C ILE A 38 -23.87 -5.34 -1.97
N ILE A 39 -22.90 -5.78 -2.78
CA ILE A 39 -22.41 -7.17 -2.76
C ILE A 39 -21.38 -7.40 -1.65
N ALA A 40 -20.58 -6.38 -1.33
CA ALA A 40 -19.53 -6.48 -0.31
C ALA A 40 -19.46 -5.22 0.58
N PRO A 41 -20.50 -4.96 1.38
CA PRO A 41 -20.59 -3.75 2.21
C PRO A 41 -19.42 -3.60 3.19
N ASN A 42 -18.85 -4.72 3.66
CA ASN A 42 -17.70 -4.74 4.56
C ASN A 42 -16.34 -4.61 3.87
N LYS A 43 -16.25 -4.65 2.53
CA LYS A 43 -14.95 -4.53 1.83
C LYS A 43 -14.69 -3.12 1.28
N SER A 44 -15.74 -2.39 0.91
CA SER A 44 -15.60 -1.05 0.30
C SER A 44 -15.22 0.03 1.33
N THR A 45 -15.92 0.07 2.47
CA THR A 45 -15.68 1.06 3.54
C THR A 45 -14.38 0.79 4.31
N LEU A 46 -14.14 -0.46 4.69
CA LEU A 46 -12.88 -0.87 5.32
C LEU A 46 -11.68 -0.72 4.38
N GLY A 47 -11.85 -0.94 3.07
CA GLY A 47 -10.81 -0.70 2.07
C GLY A 47 -10.44 0.79 1.97
N ALA A 48 -11.44 1.67 1.87
CA ALA A 48 -11.24 3.11 1.83
C ALA A 48 -10.65 3.67 3.14
N LEU A 49 -11.14 3.20 4.29
CA LEU A 49 -10.60 3.56 5.61
C LEU A 49 -9.16 3.07 5.79
N ARG A 50 -8.84 1.85 5.34
CA ARG A 50 -7.48 1.31 5.40
C ARG A 50 -6.52 2.09 4.50
N LEU A 51 -6.96 2.47 3.30
CA LEU A 51 -6.19 3.32 2.39
C LEU A 51 -5.96 4.73 2.97
N ALA A 52 -6.99 5.31 3.59
CA ALA A 52 -6.87 6.62 4.25
C ALA A 52 -5.91 6.56 5.44
N LYS A 53 -5.98 5.50 6.25
CA LYS A 53 -5.06 5.28 7.37
C LYS A 53 -3.63 5.05 6.90
N GLU A 54 -3.42 4.21 5.90
CA GLU A 54 -2.08 3.93 5.34
C GLU A 54 -1.45 5.21 4.77
N LYS A 55 -2.26 6.10 4.19
CA LYS A 55 -1.82 7.41 3.72
C LYS A 55 -1.43 8.35 4.87
N ASP A 56 -2.25 8.43 5.92
CA ASP A 56 -1.96 9.23 7.12
C ASP A 56 -0.69 8.76 7.83
N ASP A 57 -0.55 7.44 8.02
CA ASP A 57 0.65 6.80 8.56
C ASP A 57 1.89 7.11 7.69
N ALA A 58 1.75 7.08 6.35
CA ALA A 58 2.85 7.41 5.44
C ALA A 58 3.27 8.89 5.51
N GLU A 59 2.31 9.82 5.63
CA GLU A 59 2.58 11.26 5.79
C GLU A 59 3.25 11.57 7.14
N PHE A 60 2.81 10.90 8.22
CA PHE A 60 3.44 11.02 9.54
C PHE A 60 4.89 10.54 9.52
N ILE A 61 5.14 9.36 8.95
CA ILE A 61 6.48 8.78 8.86
C ILE A 61 7.41 9.65 7.99
N GLU A 62 6.91 10.23 6.89
CA GLU A 62 7.67 11.19 6.08
C GLU A 62 8.10 12.41 6.92
N LYS A 63 7.21 12.94 7.77
CA LYS A 63 7.52 14.06 8.65
C LYS A 63 8.64 13.71 9.64
N CYS A 64 8.50 12.61 10.38
CA CYS A 64 9.53 12.16 11.33
C CYS A 64 10.90 11.99 10.66
N ILE A 65 10.90 11.48 9.43
CA ILE A 65 12.16 11.23 8.72
C ILE A 65 12.78 12.51 8.19
N ASN A 66 11.98 13.47 7.73
CA ASN A 66 12.50 14.77 7.33
C ASN A 66 13.12 15.54 8.51
N GLU A 67 12.71 15.26 9.74
CA GLU A 67 13.31 15.81 10.96
C GLU A 67 14.64 15.13 11.31
N ILE A 68 14.80 13.84 11.00
CA ILE A 68 15.98 13.05 11.38
C ILE A 68 17.05 13.01 10.27
N LEU A 69 16.65 12.91 9.01
CA LEU A 69 17.55 12.69 7.87
C LEU A 69 17.64 13.94 6.98
N PRO A 70 18.84 14.53 6.81
CA PRO A 70 19.01 15.64 5.87
C PRO A 70 18.78 15.19 4.42
N THR A 71 18.46 16.12 3.53
CA THR A 71 18.17 15.85 2.11
C THR A 71 19.31 15.17 1.36
N SER A 72 20.56 15.33 1.81
CA SER A 72 21.73 14.66 1.22
C SER A 72 21.90 13.20 1.67
N ASN A 73 21.12 12.72 2.64
CA ASN A 73 21.30 11.39 3.19
C ASN A 73 20.71 10.32 2.26
N PRO A 74 21.51 9.35 1.76
CA PRO A 74 21.04 8.31 0.86
C PRO A 74 19.97 7.38 1.48
N LEU A 75 19.87 7.32 2.81
CA LEU A 75 18.82 6.57 3.51
C LEU A 75 17.42 7.14 3.24
N ARG A 76 17.32 8.45 2.94
CA ARG A 76 16.05 9.10 2.64
C ARG A 76 15.37 8.51 1.40
N ASP A 77 16.14 8.09 0.39
CA ASP A 77 15.58 7.47 -0.82
C ASP A 77 14.97 6.09 -0.52
N VAL A 78 15.60 5.32 0.39
CA VAL A 78 15.07 4.01 0.85
C VAL A 78 13.77 4.21 1.61
N VAL A 79 13.72 5.21 2.50
CA VAL A 79 12.50 5.59 3.23
C VAL A 79 11.37 5.92 2.26
N ILE A 80 11.60 6.86 1.34
CA ILE A 80 10.56 7.37 0.46
C ILE A 80 9.98 6.21 -0.35
N LYS A 81 10.82 5.31 -0.85
CA LYS A 81 10.34 4.13 -1.56
C LYS A 81 9.57 3.17 -0.66
N ARG A 82 10.05 2.93 0.57
CA ARG A 82 9.46 1.96 1.49
C ARG A 82 8.10 2.42 2.04
N TYR A 83 8.05 3.62 2.60
CA TYR A 83 6.90 4.10 3.38
C TYR A 83 5.96 4.98 2.56
N LYS A 84 6.49 5.79 1.63
CA LYS A 84 5.65 6.68 0.80
C LYS A 84 5.17 6.02 -0.49
N GLN A 85 5.97 5.14 -1.10
CA GLN A 85 5.58 4.41 -2.32
C GLN A 85 5.11 2.97 -2.04
N CYS A 86 5.03 2.57 -0.76
CA CYS A 86 4.67 1.22 -0.32
C CYS A 86 5.43 0.10 -1.07
N LYS A 87 6.69 0.34 -1.48
CA LYS A 87 7.48 -0.66 -2.19
C LYS A 87 8.02 -1.71 -1.22
N SER A 88 7.96 -2.97 -1.65
CA SER A 88 8.62 -4.06 -0.94
C SER A 88 10.15 -3.86 -0.90
N PRO A 89 10.85 -4.39 0.11
CA PRO A 89 12.32 -4.35 0.15
C PRO A 89 12.96 -5.03 -1.05
N GLN A 90 12.29 -6.04 -1.63
CA GLN A 90 12.72 -6.70 -2.86
C GLN A 90 12.70 -5.75 -4.06
N ASN A 91 11.63 -4.96 -4.21
CA ASN A 91 11.53 -3.98 -5.29
C ASN A 91 12.61 -2.90 -5.17
N ILE A 92 12.91 -2.46 -3.94
CA ILE A 92 13.97 -1.46 -3.67
C ILE A 92 15.35 -2.04 -4.00
N LEU A 93 15.59 -3.29 -3.60
CA LEU A 93 16.79 -4.06 -3.93
C LEU A 93 17.03 -4.12 -5.45
N GLU A 94 16.01 -4.53 -6.20
CA GLU A 94 16.11 -4.72 -7.66
C GLU A 94 16.32 -3.39 -8.37
N GLU A 95 15.66 -2.33 -7.90
CA GLU A 95 15.86 -0.98 -8.42
C GLU A 95 17.27 -0.46 -8.13
N LEU A 96 17.81 -0.73 -6.93
CA LEU A 96 19.17 -0.35 -6.55
C LEU A 96 20.21 -1.09 -7.41
N SER A 97 20.09 -2.41 -7.52
CA SER A 97 20.97 -3.23 -8.37
C SER A 97 20.94 -2.77 -9.83
N ARG A 98 19.76 -2.49 -10.38
CA ARG A 98 19.58 -1.99 -11.75
C ARG A 98 20.25 -0.63 -11.98
N LYS A 99 20.16 0.29 -11.01
CA LYS A 99 20.70 1.66 -11.15
C LYS A 99 22.21 1.73 -10.96
N THR A 100 22.76 0.96 -10.02
CA THR A 100 24.19 1.07 -9.67
C THR A 100 25.03 -0.09 -10.22
N GLY A 101 24.42 -1.10 -10.84
CA GLY A 101 25.12 -2.27 -11.40
C GLY A 101 25.72 -3.21 -10.34
N ILE A 102 25.35 -3.06 -9.07
CA ILE A 102 25.85 -3.91 -7.99
C ILE A 102 25.11 -5.24 -7.98
N ASP A 103 25.75 -6.29 -7.47
CA ASP A 103 25.12 -7.59 -7.31
C ASP A 103 23.93 -7.53 -6.31
N LEU A 104 22.97 -8.44 -6.51
CA LEU A 104 21.76 -8.49 -5.69
C LEU A 104 22.05 -8.79 -4.22
N ASP A 105 23.09 -9.55 -3.89
CA ASP A 105 23.40 -9.86 -2.48
C ASP A 105 23.93 -8.62 -1.75
N SER A 106 24.84 -7.88 -2.38
CA SER A 106 25.35 -6.60 -1.87
C SER A 106 24.24 -5.55 -1.77
N ALA A 107 23.36 -5.47 -2.76
CA ALA A 107 22.20 -4.61 -2.70
C ALA A 107 21.25 -5.01 -1.56
N LYS A 108 21.05 -6.32 -1.31
CA LYS A 108 20.20 -6.84 -0.24
C LYS A 108 20.77 -6.51 1.13
N ARG A 109 22.09 -6.60 1.31
CA ARG A 109 22.79 -6.19 2.54
C ARG A 109 22.61 -4.69 2.80
N ARG A 110 22.79 -3.85 1.78
CA ARG A 110 22.61 -2.39 1.90
C ARG A 110 21.19 -1.97 2.22
N VAL A 111 20.19 -2.56 1.53
CA VAL A 111 18.78 -2.27 1.78
C VAL A 111 18.37 -2.74 3.18
N ARG A 112 18.81 -3.93 3.62
CA ARG A 112 18.52 -4.40 4.99
C ARG A 112 19.14 -3.50 6.06
N TRP A 113 20.40 -3.12 5.89
CA TRP A 113 21.06 -2.20 6.82
C TRP A 113 20.34 -0.84 6.87
N ALA A 114 19.96 -0.30 5.71
CA ALA A 114 19.21 0.95 5.63
C ALA A 114 17.86 0.84 6.37
N CYS A 115 17.09 -0.22 6.13
CA CYS A 115 15.83 -0.45 6.84
C CYS A 115 16.01 -0.52 8.35
N ALA A 116 17.02 -1.26 8.84
CA ALA A 116 17.27 -1.38 10.27
C ALA A 116 17.60 -0.02 10.91
N MET A 117 18.47 0.78 10.27
CA MET A 117 18.81 2.13 10.76
C MET A 117 17.61 3.07 10.76
N ILE A 118 16.74 2.97 9.77
CA ILE A 118 15.50 3.75 9.68
C ILE A 118 14.54 3.33 10.80
N GLU A 119 14.36 2.02 11.01
CA GLU A 119 13.50 1.48 12.08
C GLU A 119 13.99 1.94 13.46
N ASP A 120 15.29 1.84 13.74
CA ASP A 120 15.90 2.31 14.99
C ASP A 120 15.71 3.83 15.19
N ALA A 121 15.80 4.62 14.12
CA ALA A 121 15.64 6.07 14.17
C ALA A 121 14.18 6.51 14.40
N ILE A 122 13.22 5.79 13.82
CA ILE A 122 11.78 6.10 13.92
C ILE A 122 11.19 5.55 15.22
N HIS A 123 11.70 4.42 15.72
CA HIS A 123 11.19 3.74 16.91
C HIS A 123 10.94 4.66 18.12
N PRO A 124 11.86 5.55 18.52
CA PRO A 124 11.59 6.48 19.62
C PRO A 124 10.44 7.45 19.31
N MET A 125 10.40 8.02 18.10
CA MET A 125 9.37 8.99 17.69
C MET A 125 7.95 8.40 17.69
N VAL A 126 7.82 7.12 17.32
CA VAL A 126 6.53 6.42 17.33
C VAL A 126 6.13 5.99 18.75
N SER A 127 7.12 5.73 19.61
CA SER A 127 6.89 5.31 21.01
C SER A 127 6.52 6.47 21.94
N ASP A 128 6.88 7.71 21.58
CA ASP A 128 6.49 8.95 22.29
C ASP A 128 5.02 9.35 22.04
N ILE A 129 4.31 8.68 21.13
CA ILE A 129 2.87 8.86 20.90
C ILE A 129 2.11 8.00 21.92
N LYS A 130 1.93 8.52 23.13
CA LYS A 130 1.10 7.88 24.17
C LYS A 130 0.12 8.86 24.80
#